data_AF-A0A947G4R4-F1
#
_entry.id   AF-A0A947G4R4-F1
#
_cell.length_a   1.000
_cell.length_b   1.000
_cell.length_c   1.000
_cell.angle_alpha   90.00
_cell.angle_beta   90.00
_cell.angle_gamma   90.00
#
_symmetry.space_group_name_H-M   'P 1'
#
loop_
_entity.id
_entity.type
_entity.pdbx_description
1 polymer ?
#
loop_
_entity_poly.entity_id
_entity_poly.type
_entity_poly.pdbx_seq_one_letter_code
_entity_poly.pdbx_strand_id
1 'polypeptide(L)'
;MTAPAVATIRWPLAFVYSRVRGVEMLEPATTIRVDPSRVAWHENDDEITIEVSETGAAYGLAGTGRLIWRLLLDGHSVGQVTRILADRYEEAADQLESDVRWLTGRLLEEGVLAIGDATPPPVPPAPAERRPYELAELSVYGRAVDVEDDTEIEFE
;
A
#
# COMPACT_ATOMS: atom_id res chain seq x y z
N MET A 1 -3.68 -12.97 27.75
CA MET A 1 -3.04 -12.79 26.43
C MET A 1 -4.05 -12.08 25.54
N THR A 2 -3.92 -10.77 25.44
CA THR A 2 -4.81 -9.91 24.63
C THR A 2 -4.34 -9.99 23.19
N ALA A 3 -5.20 -10.40 22.26
CA ALA A 3 -4.89 -10.36 20.83
C ALA A 3 -4.72 -8.89 20.41
N PRO A 4 -3.70 -8.53 19.61
CA PRO A 4 -3.58 -7.17 19.10
C PRO A 4 -4.84 -6.83 18.28
N ALA A 5 -5.38 -5.64 18.50
CA ALA A 5 -6.50 -5.14 17.70
C ALA A 5 -6.04 -5.00 16.24
N VAL A 6 -6.63 -5.80 15.35
CA VAL A 6 -6.41 -5.71 13.91
C VAL A 6 -7.36 -4.67 13.36
N ALA A 7 -6.84 -3.53 12.93
CA ALA A 7 -7.63 -2.55 12.18
C ALA A 7 -7.52 -2.86 10.69
N THR A 8 -8.49 -3.61 10.16
CA THR A 8 -8.64 -3.80 8.71
C THR A 8 -9.42 -2.62 8.15
N ILE A 9 -8.72 -1.69 7.51
CA ILE A 9 -9.37 -0.52 6.91
C ILE A 9 -9.80 -0.88 5.48
N ARG A 10 -11.06 -1.29 5.32
CA ARG A 10 -11.70 -1.50 4.01
C ARG A 10 -12.36 -0.19 3.58
N TRP A 11 -11.86 0.44 2.52
CA TRP A 11 -12.34 1.76 2.10
C TRP A 11 -13.51 1.66 1.11
N PRO A 12 -14.65 2.34 1.35
CA PRO A 12 -15.65 2.56 0.32
C PRO A 12 -15.20 3.68 -0.64
N LEU A 13 -15.37 3.42 -1.94
CA LEU A 13 -14.95 4.19 -3.13
C LEU A 13 -15.32 5.70 -3.17
N ALA A 14 -16.00 6.26 -2.17
CA ALA A 14 -16.60 7.60 -2.27
C ALA A 14 -16.04 8.67 -1.31
N PHE A 15 -15.15 8.35 -0.36
CA PHE A 15 -14.90 9.28 0.77
C PHE A 15 -13.46 9.77 1.01
N VAL A 16 -12.45 9.37 0.23
CA VAL A 16 -11.05 9.76 0.51
C VAL A 16 -10.47 10.62 -0.60
N TYR A 17 -11.01 11.84 -0.76
CA TYR A 17 -10.44 12.87 -1.65
C TYR A 17 -9.89 14.09 -0.90
N SER A 18 -9.74 14.03 0.43
CA SER A 18 -9.33 15.20 1.21
C SER A 18 -8.10 14.93 2.07
N ARG A 19 -6.97 15.49 1.61
CA ARG A 19 -5.70 15.74 2.32
C ARG A 19 -4.89 14.52 2.74
N VAL A 20 -4.18 13.97 1.77
CA VAL A 20 -2.88 13.38 2.02
C VAL A 20 -1.88 14.14 1.13
N ARG A 21 -1.14 15.10 1.72
CA ARG A 21 -0.27 16.03 0.96
C ARG A 21 0.84 15.33 0.16
N GLY A 22 1.11 14.04 0.41
CA GLY A 22 2.08 13.23 -0.34
C GLY A 22 1.53 12.53 -1.59
N VAL A 23 0.21 12.37 -1.72
CA VAL A 23 -0.41 11.55 -2.79
C VAL A 23 -0.61 12.33 -4.09
N GLU A 24 -0.72 13.66 -3.99
CA GLU A 24 -0.84 14.55 -5.16
C GLU A 24 0.45 14.71 -5.98
N MET A 25 1.61 14.28 -5.47
CA MET A 25 2.92 14.61 -6.05
C MET A 25 3.72 13.40 -6.56
N LEU A 26 3.08 12.23 -6.68
CA LEU A 26 3.72 11.09 -7.33
C LEU A 26 3.57 11.22 -8.84
N GLU A 27 4.64 11.70 -9.48
CA GLU A 27 4.72 11.75 -10.94
C GLU A 27 4.69 10.33 -11.52
N PRO A 28 4.06 10.09 -12.69
CA PRO A 28 4.01 8.77 -13.32
C PRO A 28 5.39 8.13 -13.57
N ALA A 29 6.42 8.95 -13.75
CA ALA A 29 7.80 8.53 -13.94
C ALA A 29 8.54 8.19 -12.63
N THR A 30 7.93 8.44 -11.46
CA THR A 30 8.54 8.18 -10.16
C THR A 30 8.76 6.69 -9.98
N THR A 31 10.03 6.28 -9.87
CA THR A 31 10.38 4.92 -9.43
C THR A 31 10.43 4.87 -7.91
N ILE A 32 10.12 3.70 -7.38
CA ILE A 32 10.06 3.46 -5.95
C ILE A 32 11.05 2.35 -5.61
N ARG A 33 11.67 2.44 -4.44
CA ARG A 33 12.54 1.41 -3.90
C ARG A 33 12.14 1.05 -2.47
N VAL A 34 12.32 -0.21 -2.13
CA VAL A 34 12.27 -0.70 -0.75
C VAL A 34 13.68 -0.70 -0.19
N ASP A 35 13.85 -0.28 1.06
CA ASP A 35 15.12 -0.42 1.78
C ASP A 35 15.16 -1.79 2.50
N PRO A 36 15.87 -2.79 1.97
CA PRO A 36 15.89 -4.14 2.54
C PRO A 36 16.60 -4.20 3.91
N SER A 37 17.32 -3.15 4.30
CA SER A 37 17.95 -3.09 5.62
C SER A 37 16.98 -2.66 6.73
N ARG A 38 15.83 -2.08 6.35
CA ARG A 38 14.83 -1.52 7.27
C ARG A 38 13.49 -2.23 7.21
N VAL A 39 13.17 -2.78 6.04
CA VAL A 39 11.88 -3.39 5.75
C VAL A 39 12.08 -4.88 5.52
N ALA A 40 11.46 -5.69 6.39
CA ALA A 40 11.25 -7.10 6.15
C ALA A 40 9.84 -7.31 5.59
N TRP A 41 9.66 -8.31 4.74
CA TRP A 41 8.33 -8.68 4.28
C TRP A 41 8.24 -10.18 4.05
N HIS A 42 7.04 -10.71 4.19
CA HIS A 42 6.72 -12.11 3.94
C HIS A 42 5.43 -12.19 3.15
N GLU A 43 5.34 -13.16 2.27
CA GLU A 43 4.16 -13.41 1.47
C GLU A 43 3.59 -14.79 1.80
N ASN A 44 2.28 -14.81 2.06
CA ASN A 44 1.47 -16.02 2.16
C ASN A 44 0.46 -16.07 0.99
N ASP A 45 -0.44 -17.06 1.00
CA ASP A 45 -1.37 -17.29 -0.11
C ASP A 45 -2.28 -16.08 -0.39
N ASP A 46 -2.71 -15.35 0.64
CA ASP A 46 -3.74 -14.30 0.54
C ASP A 46 -3.20 -12.89 0.81
N GLU A 47 -2.06 -12.75 1.48
CA GLU A 47 -1.55 -11.50 2.01
C GLU A 47 -0.01 -11.38 1.94
N ILE A 48 0.48 -10.15 1.76
CA ILE A 48 1.87 -9.77 2.03
C ILE A 48 1.92 -8.99 3.34
N THR A 49 2.67 -9.50 4.31
CA THR A 49 2.96 -8.82 5.57
C THR A 49 4.29 -8.07 5.43
N ILE A 50 4.33 -6.81 5.83
CA ILE A 50 5.49 -5.92 5.79
C ILE A 50 5.78 -5.45 7.20
N GLU A 51 7.02 -5.54 7.65
CA GLU A 51 7.47 -5.13 8.97
C GLU A 51 8.58 -4.07 8.85
N VAL A 52 8.40 -2.94 9.52
CA VAL A 52 9.39 -1.85 9.57
C VAL A 52 10.17 -1.98 10.88
N SER A 53 11.45 -2.37 10.76
CA SER A 53 12.29 -2.71 11.91
C SER A 53 12.53 -1.52 12.85
N GLU A 54 12.60 -0.30 12.31
CA GLU A 54 12.87 0.91 13.10
C GLU A 54 11.68 1.32 14.00
N THR A 55 10.44 1.10 13.53
CA THR A 55 9.22 1.54 14.23
C THR A 55 8.48 0.39 14.91
N GLY A 56 8.77 -0.86 14.53
CA GLY A 56 7.98 -2.03 14.93
C GLY A 56 6.59 -2.07 14.28
N ALA A 57 6.28 -1.16 13.35
CA ALA A 57 5.01 -1.15 12.65
C ALA A 57 4.96 -2.30 11.65
N ALA A 58 3.79 -2.93 11.55
CA ALA A 58 3.53 -3.96 10.56
C ALA A 58 2.30 -3.60 9.71
N TYR A 59 2.35 -3.98 8.44
CA TYR A 59 1.30 -3.71 7.46
C TYR A 59 0.96 -5.00 6.73
N GLY A 60 -0.31 -5.16 6.35
CA GLY A 60 -0.78 -6.26 5.51
C GLY A 60 -1.26 -5.72 4.17
N LEU A 61 -0.94 -6.41 3.07
CA LEU A 61 -1.43 -6.10 1.74
C LEU A 61 -2.17 -7.29 1.17
N ALA A 62 -3.43 -7.09 0.77
CA ALA A 62 -4.25 -8.12 0.12
C ALA A 62 -4.87 -7.62 -1.19
N GLY A 63 -5.50 -8.54 -1.94
CA GLY A 63 -6.08 -8.25 -3.25
C GLY A 63 -5.05 -7.69 -4.23
N THR A 64 -5.41 -6.65 -4.98
CA THR A 64 -4.49 -6.01 -5.93
C THR A 64 -3.30 -5.30 -5.25
N GLY A 65 -3.38 -5.02 -3.94
CA GLY A 65 -2.29 -4.42 -3.17
C GLY A 65 -1.01 -5.26 -3.21
N ARG A 66 -1.15 -6.59 -3.27
CA ARG A 66 -0.01 -7.53 -3.41
C ARG A 66 0.69 -7.40 -4.75
N LEU A 67 -0.09 -7.25 -5.82
CA LEU A 67 0.46 -7.07 -7.17
C LEU A 67 1.16 -5.72 -7.29
N ILE A 68 0.57 -4.66 -6.74
CA ILE A 68 1.19 -3.33 -6.69
C ILE A 68 2.54 -3.41 -5.98
N TRP A 69 2.58 -4.03 -4.79
CA TRP A 69 3.83 -4.21 -4.04
C TRP A 69 4.91 -4.93 -4.83
N ARG A 70 4.58 -6.06 -5.47
CA ARG A 70 5.54 -6.82 -6.29
C ARG A 70 6.08 -5.98 -7.46
N LEU A 71 5.22 -5.25 -8.16
CA LEU A 71 5.64 -4.41 -9.28
C LEU A 71 6.56 -3.27 -8.82
N LEU A 72 6.30 -2.68 -7.66
CA LEU A 72 7.17 -1.67 -7.04
C LEU A 72 8.51 -2.27 -6.61
N LEU A 73 8.52 -3.49 -6.03
CA LEU A 73 9.75 -4.21 -5.71
C LEU A 73 10.61 -4.50 -6.95
N ASP A 74 9.96 -4.82 -8.07
CA ASP A 74 10.61 -5.02 -9.36
C ASP A 74 11.11 -3.71 -10.00
N GLY A 75 10.87 -2.56 -9.35
CA GLY A 75 11.36 -1.25 -9.78
C GLY A 75 10.48 -0.54 -10.81
N HIS A 76 9.24 -0.99 -11.02
CA HIS A 76 8.32 -0.29 -11.91
C HIS A 76 7.95 1.08 -11.36
N SER A 77 7.79 2.06 -12.25
CA SER A 77 7.29 3.38 -11.87
C SER A 77 5.80 3.35 -11.56
N VAL A 78 5.30 4.35 -10.83
CA VAL A 78 3.86 4.50 -10.53
C VAL A 78 3.00 4.38 -11.79
N GLY A 79 3.35 5.10 -12.86
CA GLY A 79 2.62 5.05 -14.12
C GLY A 79 2.69 3.69 -14.84
N GLN A 80 3.79 2.96 -14.71
CA GLN A 80 3.90 1.61 -15.25
C GLN A 80 3.02 0.63 -14.47
N VAL A 81 3.01 0.72 -13.13
CA VAL A 81 2.13 -0.10 -12.30
C VAL A 81 0.68 0.14 -12.72
N THR A 82 0.23 1.39 -12.80
CA THR A 82 -1.12 1.74 -13.26
C THR A 82 -1.44 1.14 -14.63
N ARG A 83 -0.51 1.24 -15.59
CA ARG A 83 -0.69 0.65 -16.93
C ARG A 83 -0.83 -0.87 -16.89
N ILE A 84 0.02 -1.54 -16.12
CA ILE A 84 -0.01 -3.00 -15.95
C ILE A 84 -1.35 -3.44 -15.34
N LEU A 85 -1.86 -2.69 -14.36
CA LEU A 85 -3.17 -2.97 -13.79
C LEU A 85 -4.29 -2.74 -14.83
N ALA A 86 -4.24 -1.66 -15.60
CA ALA A 86 -5.26 -1.36 -16.63
C ALA A 86 -5.28 -2.39 -17.77
N ASP A 87 -4.13 -3.01 -18.06
CA ASP A 87 -4.04 -4.09 -19.02
C ASP A 87 -4.56 -5.42 -18.45
N ARG A 88 -4.56 -5.58 -17.13
CA ARG A 88 -4.94 -6.82 -16.43
C ARG A 88 -6.37 -6.84 -15.93
N TYR A 89 -6.95 -5.69 -15.62
CA TYR A 89 -8.25 -5.57 -14.97
C TYR A 89 -9.25 -4.77 -15.80
N GLU A 90 -10.54 -5.05 -15.60
CA GLU A 90 -11.63 -4.38 -16.31
C GLU A 90 -12.02 -3.00 -15.73
N GLU A 91 -11.37 -2.60 -14.64
CA GLU A 91 -11.66 -1.36 -13.92
C GLU A 91 -11.20 -0.09 -14.66
N ALA A 92 -11.85 1.04 -14.35
CA ALA A 92 -11.49 2.33 -14.91
C ALA A 92 -10.04 2.73 -14.57
N ALA A 93 -9.30 3.20 -15.59
CA ALA A 93 -7.91 3.60 -15.43
C ALA A 93 -7.70 4.67 -14.34
N ASP A 94 -8.62 5.64 -14.21
CA ASP A 94 -8.56 6.68 -13.19
C ASP A 94 -8.68 6.10 -11.77
N GLN A 95 -9.47 5.04 -11.59
CA GLN A 95 -9.63 4.35 -10.32
C GLN A 95 -8.35 3.57 -9.98
N LEU A 96 -7.81 2.82 -10.95
CA LEU A 96 -6.55 2.09 -10.79
C LEU A 96 -5.38 3.03 -10.47
N GLU A 97 -5.32 4.19 -11.13
CA GLU A 97 -4.33 5.21 -10.85
C GLU A 97 -4.46 5.75 -9.43
N SER A 98 -5.69 6.06 -9.01
CA SER A 98 -5.99 6.54 -7.66
C SER A 98 -5.56 5.53 -6.60
N ASP A 99 -5.87 4.25 -6.80
CA ASP A 99 -5.52 3.17 -5.88
C ASP A 99 -4.01 2.97 -5.76
N VAL A 100 -3.29 2.97 -6.90
CA VAL A 100 -1.82 2.85 -6.92
C VAL A 100 -1.17 4.03 -6.21
N ARG A 101 -1.60 5.26 -6.53
CA ARG A 101 -1.06 6.48 -5.91
C ARG A 101 -1.32 6.49 -4.41
N TRP A 102 -2.54 6.15 -4.00
CA TRP A 102 -2.92 6.09 -2.59
C TRP A 102 -2.05 5.09 -1.82
N LEU A 103 -1.97 3.83 -2.29
CA LEU A 103 -1.21 2.80 -1.61
C LEU A 103 0.28 3.17 -1.52
N THR A 104 0.85 3.62 -2.64
CA THR A 104 2.26 4.04 -2.71
C THR A 104 2.52 5.23 -1.78
N GLY A 105 1.64 6.23 -1.79
CA GLY A 105 1.75 7.41 -0.94
C GLY A 105 1.68 7.07 0.54
N ARG A 106 0.77 6.18 0.95
CA ARG A 106 0.68 5.71 2.34
C ARG A 106 1.97 4.98 2.75
N LEU A 107 2.46 4.05 1.94
CA LEU A 107 3.68 3.32 2.26
C LEU A 107 4.94 4.23 2.25
N LEU A 108 4.96 5.31 1.47
CA LEU A 108 6.01 6.34 1.53
C LEU A 108 5.93 7.15 2.85
N GLU A 109 4.74 7.57 3.26
CA GLU A 109 4.53 8.32 4.51
C GLU A 109 4.94 7.50 5.74
N GLU A 110 4.68 6.20 5.70
CA GLU A 110 5.04 5.26 6.75
C GLU A 110 6.52 4.82 6.68
N GLY A 111 7.29 5.33 5.72
CA GLY A 111 8.72 5.04 5.56
C GLY A 111 9.04 3.63 5.07
N VAL A 112 8.03 2.87 4.62
CA VAL A 112 8.18 1.54 4.02
C VAL A 112 8.84 1.65 2.63
N LEU A 113 8.44 2.66 1.88
CA LEU A 113 8.94 2.95 0.55
C LEU A 113 9.83 4.20 0.58
N ALA A 114 10.71 4.31 -0.39
CA ALA A 114 11.45 5.52 -0.70
C ALA A 114 11.41 5.82 -2.19
N ILE A 115 11.51 7.10 -2.54
CA ILE A 115 11.67 7.50 -3.95
C ILE A 115 13.02 6.96 -4.45
N GLY A 116 12.98 6.30 -5.60
CA GLY A 116 14.14 5.85 -6.35
C GLY A 116 14.37 6.71 -7.60
N ASP A 117 15.57 6.60 -8.13
CA ASP A 117 16.04 7.24 -9.37
C ASP A 117 16.44 6.19 -10.43
N ALA A 118 16.02 4.94 -10.24
CA ALA A 118 16.32 3.86 -11.15
C ALA A 118 15.61 4.06 -12.49
N THR A 119 16.20 3.53 -13.57
CA THR A 119 15.47 3.43 -14.83
C THR A 119 14.43 2.31 -14.69
N PRO A 120 13.14 2.59 -14.93
CA PRO A 120 12.11 1.58 -14.80
C PRO A 120 12.32 0.43 -15.81
N PRO A 121 12.01 -0.82 -15.45
CA PRO A 121 12.07 -1.95 -16.37
C PRO A 121 11.01 -1.81 -17.48
N PRO A 122 11.14 -2.57 -18.59
CA PRO A 122 10.10 -2.61 -19.61
C PRO A 122 8.80 -3.19 -19.05
N VAL A 123 7.67 -2.61 -19.45
CA VAL A 123 6.34 -3.09 -19.08
C VAL A 123 6.13 -4.50 -19.65
N PRO A 124 5.68 -5.48 -18.85
CA PRO A 124 5.39 -6.82 -19.34
C PRO A 124 4.27 -6.80 -20.39
N PRO A 125 4.23 -7.77 -21.32
CA PRO A 125 3.16 -7.87 -22.29
C PRO A 125 1.81 -8.06 -21.60
N ALA A 126 0.78 -7.38 -22.11
CA ALA A 126 -0.56 -7.49 -21.59
C ALA A 126 -1.07 -8.95 -21.68
N PRO A 127 -1.81 -9.44 -20.66
CA PRO A 127 -2.47 -10.73 -20.74
C PRO A 127 -3.54 -10.74 -21.84
N ALA A 128 -3.86 -11.92 -22.36
CA ALA A 128 -4.88 -12.08 -23.40
C ALA A 128 -6.30 -11.74 -22.92
N GLU A 129 -6.55 -11.89 -21.62
CA GLU A 129 -7.86 -11.67 -21.00
C GLU A 129 -7.70 -10.81 -19.74
N ARG A 130 -8.61 -9.85 -19.59
CA ARG A 130 -8.75 -9.04 -18.39
C ARG A 130 -9.60 -9.76 -17.36
N ARG A 131 -9.40 -9.42 -16.09
CA ARG A 131 -10.12 -10.01 -14.95
C ARG A 131 -10.91 -8.95 -14.19
N PRO A 132 -11.93 -9.36 -13.42
CA PRO A 132 -12.57 -8.46 -12.45
C PRO A 132 -11.51 -7.90 -11.48
N TYR A 133 -11.63 -6.62 -11.17
CA TYR A 133 -10.72 -5.95 -10.26
C TYR A 133 -11.03 -6.30 -8.81
N GLU A 134 -9.98 -6.66 -8.07
CA GLU A 134 -10.04 -6.87 -6.62
C GLU A 134 -9.38 -5.68 -5.95
N LEU A 135 -10.06 -5.02 -5.02
CA LEU A 135 -9.55 -3.80 -4.39
C LEU A 135 -8.18 -4.03 -3.73
N ALA A 136 -7.32 -3.02 -3.80
CA ALA A 136 -6.10 -3.01 -3.00
C ALA A 136 -6.47 -2.79 -1.53
N GLU A 137 -6.15 -3.77 -0.68
CA GLU A 137 -6.39 -3.70 0.75
C GLU A 137 -5.07 -3.47 1.51
N LEU A 138 -5.09 -2.54 2.48
CA LEU A 138 -3.98 -2.25 3.40
C LEU A 138 -4.46 -2.39 4.84
N SER A 139 -3.92 -3.36 5.56
CA SER A 139 -4.11 -3.58 7.00
C SER A 139 -2.96 -3.00 7.80
N VAL A 140 -3.21 -2.55 9.03
CA VAL A 140 -2.16 -2.09 9.96
C VAL A 140 -2.18 -2.97 11.20
N TYR A 141 -1.03 -3.56 11.52
CA TYR A 141 -0.80 -4.39 12.69
C TYR A 141 0.20 -3.68 13.62
N GLY A 142 -0.16 -3.52 14.89
CA GLY A 142 0.82 -3.19 15.92
C GLY A 142 1.22 -1.72 16.06
N ARG A 143 0.48 -0.75 15.50
CA ARG A 143 0.55 0.59 16.08
C ARG A 143 -0.11 0.52 17.45
N ALA A 144 0.65 0.68 18.53
CA ALA A 144 0.05 1.12 19.78
C ALA A 144 -0.61 2.46 19.45
N VAL A 145 -1.93 2.43 19.20
CA VAL A 145 -2.74 3.57 19.56
C VAL A 145 -2.50 3.71 21.05
N ASP A 146 -1.75 4.73 21.45
CA ASP A 146 -1.92 5.31 22.79
C ASP A 146 -3.42 5.58 22.90
N VAL A 147 -4.14 4.60 23.45
CA VAL A 147 -5.44 4.86 24.03
C VAL A 147 -5.03 5.67 25.26
N GLU A 148 -5.16 7.00 25.15
CA GLU A 148 -5.09 7.86 26.33
C GLU A 148 -6.11 7.30 27.32
N ASP A 149 -5.59 6.55 28.31
CA ASP A 149 -6.37 5.98 29.40
C ASP A 149 -6.73 7.14 30.34
N ASP A 150 -7.71 7.93 29.90
CA ASP A 150 -8.26 9.07 30.65
C ASP A 150 -9.52 8.61 31.39
N THR A 151 -9.41 7.48 32.10
CA THR A 151 -10.46 7.02 33.03
C THR A 151 -9.96 7.10 34.46
N GLU A 152 -9.73 8.33 34.92
CA GLU A 152 -9.77 8.63 36.36
C GLU A 152 -11.24 8.47 36.81
N ILE A 153 -11.62 7.26 37.18
CA ILE A 153 -12.89 7.02 37.89
C ILE A 153 -12.64 7.43 39.35
N GLU A 154 -12.96 8.69 39.66
CA GLU A 154 -13.17 9.11 41.05
C GLU A 154 -14.39 8.38 41.61
N PHE A 155 -14.17 7.57 42.65
CA PHE A 155 -15.23 7.04 43.49
C PHE A 155 -15.43 8.00 44.67
N GLU A 156 -16.57 8.72 44.68
CA GLU A 156 -17.11 9.38 45.88
C GLU A 156 -17.84 8.39 46.80
#